data_AF-A0A1M7D353-F1
#
_entry.id   AF-A0A1M7D353-F1
#
_cell.length_a   1.000
_cell.length_b   1.000
_cell.length_c   1.000
_cell.angle_alpha   90.00
_cell.angle_beta   90.00
_cell.angle_gamma   90.00
#
_symmetry.space_group_name_H-M   'P 1'
#
loop_
_entity.id
_entity.type
_entity.pdbx_description
1 polymer ?
#
loop_
_entity_poly.entity_id
_entity_poly.type
_entity_poly.pdbx_seq_one_letter_code
_entity_poly.pdbx_strand_id
1 'polypeptide(L)'
;MPITSRFNLFRRTSPDQTEAPRPRFRLGGPLARLRRKPDHDLDAMMKRIILPSLPVSDEEMARATHQDLGQKLVRQENWGALAARIEYADDCRLATPGGEAASMLLAFGARSDVVAAAEDAIHDGTFPDPIGIEALEEMLRDHSGNHACALVVALAHFDIGWAWQTAIEAGQVPDTPESKLRIASHFRRADDILAPFDPVDLDAPSVAAAQCLLLAALPQARHKVADAYERLIDLDPDSPRYMRALGQHLLPAQFGDYQQLEIEARRTAARTGDLWGAGAYTWVYLDALAQDDGTLSSVDPGYFIEGLKDILGRKREQHIVNVMTAFCAIAMGPDRASQLTGTAEQSRRKLHDCTGWLLSDHLQELHPLIWSQALLPPRLTPALPSRRALITKGRQAALHAIALQFADDIADGSSIAFSSSGMYRLPAL
;
A
#
# COMPACT_ATOMS: atom_id res chain seq x y z
N MET A 1 6.85 -0.86 -4.38
CA MET A 1 6.32 -2.25 -4.37
C MET A 1 4.79 -2.25 -4.37
N PRO A 2 4.11 -3.15 -5.09
CA PRO A 2 2.67 -3.26 -4.94
C PRO A 2 2.37 -3.99 -3.63
N ILE A 3 2.28 -3.22 -2.54
CA ILE A 3 1.39 -3.57 -1.41
C ILE A 3 -0.09 -3.39 -1.85
N THR A 4 -0.30 -2.97 -3.11
CA THR A 4 -1.60 -2.96 -3.77
C THR A 4 -2.05 -4.39 -4.06
N SER A 5 -3.07 -4.81 -3.29
CA SER A 5 -4.10 -5.77 -3.71
C SER A 5 -3.92 -7.24 -3.33
N ARG A 6 -3.61 -7.56 -2.07
CA ARG A 6 -3.95 -8.90 -1.52
C ARG A 6 -5.34 -8.93 -0.87
N PHE A 7 -6.37 -8.57 -1.63
CA PHE A 7 -7.77 -8.75 -1.22
C PHE A 7 -8.67 -9.05 -2.42
N ASN A 8 -8.50 -10.20 -3.07
CA ASN A 8 -9.45 -10.91 -3.96
C ASN A 8 -8.74 -12.24 -4.32
N LEU A 9 -9.25 -13.46 -4.26
CA LEU A 9 -10.59 -14.06 -4.13
C LEU A 9 -10.43 -15.42 -3.43
N PHE A 10 -11.14 -15.66 -2.31
CA PHE A 10 -11.28 -17.02 -1.75
C PHE A 10 -12.37 -17.75 -2.54
N ARG A 11 -12.01 -18.77 -3.34
CA ARG A 11 -12.97 -19.75 -3.86
C ARG A 11 -12.80 -21.07 -3.10
N ARG A 12 -13.87 -21.49 -2.43
CA ARG A 12 -13.94 -22.74 -1.65
C ARG A 12 -13.93 -23.96 -2.59
N THR A 13 -13.15 -24.96 -2.23
CA THR A 13 -13.53 -26.38 -2.28
C THR A 13 -12.86 -27.13 -1.12
N SER A 14 -13.65 -27.59 -0.16
CA SER A 14 -13.28 -28.69 0.77
C SER A 14 -13.58 -30.02 0.05
N PRO A 15 -12.85 -31.12 0.30
CA PRO A 15 -12.91 -31.78 1.60
C PRO A 15 -11.61 -32.38 2.15
N ASP A 16 -11.75 -32.70 3.43
CA ASP A 16 -11.10 -33.75 4.20
C ASP A 16 -9.95 -33.40 5.16
N GLN A 17 -10.08 -33.98 6.34
CA GLN A 17 -9.40 -33.65 7.58
C GLN A 17 -8.12 -34.46 7.74
N THR A 18 -7.08 -33.85 8.28
CA THR A 18 -6.13 -34.57 9.16
C THR A 18 -5.40 -33.56 10.04
N GLU A 19 -5.58 -33.70 11.36
CA GLU A 19 -4.99 -32.86 12.38
C GLU A 19 -3.47 -33.09 12.51
N ALA A 20 -2.71 -32.00 12.58
CA ALA A 20 -1.32 -31.98 13.05
C ALA A 20 -1.09 -30.74 13.97
N PRO A 21 -0.14 -30.80 14.92
CA PRO A 21 -0.27 -30.13 16.21
C PRO A 21 0.15 -28.66 16.22
N ARG A 22 -0.55 -27.85 17.05
CA ARG A 22 -0.29 -26.42 17.25
C ARG A 22 0.94 -26.18 18.14
N PRO A 23 1.89 -25.31 17.76
CA PRO A 23 2.94 -24.88 18.67
C PRO A 23 2.40 -23.84 19.67
N ARG A 24 2.63 -24.09 20.97
CA ARG A 24 2.32 -23.17 22.07
C ARG A 24 3.52 -22.26 22.30
N PHE A 25 3.42 -20.98 21.95
CA PHE A 25 4.35 -19.96 22.42
C PHE A 25 3.84 -19.36 23.74
N ARG A 26 4.59 -19.58 24.82
CA ARG A 26 4.42 -18.90 26.12
C ARG A 26 5.31 -17.66 26.13
N LEU A 27 4.72 -16.47 26.18
CA LEU A 27 5.40 -15.22 26.55
C LEU A 27 5.20 -15.00 28.05
N GLY A 28 6.27 -15.14 28.83
CA GLY A 28 6.26 -14.87 30.28
C GLY A 28 7.17 -13.70 30.62
N GLY A 29 6.56 -12.59 31.09
CA GLY A 29 7.16 -11.51 31.91
C GLY A 29 8.22 -10.62 31.26
N PRO A 30 8.14 -9.28 31.44
CA PRO A 30 8.09 -8.66 32.77
C PRO A 30 6.93 -7.64 32.89
N LEU A 31 5.72 -8.16 33.11
CA LEU A 31 4.56 -7.35 33.51
C LEU A 31 4.39 -7.44 35.02
N ALA A 32 5.24 -6.74 35.76
CA ALA A 32 5.06 -6.60 37.19
C ALA A 32 5.67 -5.28 37.65
N ARG A 33 4.98 -4.18 37.33
CA ARG A 33 4.87 -2.92 38.09
C ARG A 33 4.73 -1.75 37.14
N LEU A 34 3.49 -1.52 36.73
CA LEU A 34 2.86 -0.22 36.58
C LEU A 34 1.37 -0.53 36.54
N ARG A 35 0.60 0.26 37.27
CA ARG A 35 -0.83 0.06 37.52
C ARG A 35 -1.59 0.13 36.18
N ARG A 36 -1.67 -1.00 35.46
CA ARG A 36 -2.52 -1.15 34.28
C ARG A 36 -3.93 -0.79 34.71
N LYS A 37 -4.51 0.29 34.19
CA LYS A 37 -5.97 0.35 34.04
C LYS A 37 -6.36 -0.97 33.39
N PRO A 38 -7.28 -1.76 33.99
CA PRO A 38 -7.56 -3.09 33.48
C PRO A 38 -8.07 -2.96 32.03
N ASP A 39 -7.57 -3.80 31.12
CA ASP A 39 -8.03 -3.97 29.72
C ASP A 39 -9.57 -3.91 29.60
N HIS A 40 -10.24 -4.39 30.64
CA HIS A 40 -11.68 -4.42 30.79
C HIS A 40 -12.38 -3.05 30.74
N ASP A 41 -11.67 -1.96 31.06
CA ASP A 41 -12.17 -0.59 30.97
C ASP A 41 -12.16 -0.10 29.51
N LEU A 42 -11.08 -0.39 28.76
CA LEU A 42 -10.99 -0.05 27.34
C LEU A 42 -12.00 -0.83 26.49
N ASP A 43 -12.18 -2.12 26.75
CA ASP A 43 -13.22 -2.91 26.08
C ASP A 43 -14.64 -2.36 26.33
N ALA A 44 -14.89 -1.80 27.52
CA ALA A 44 -16.15 -1.14 27.84
C ALA A 44 -16.28 0.22 27.12
N MET A 45 -15.20 1.01 27.08
CA MET A 45 -15.14 2.28 26.34
C MET A 45 -15.36 2.07 24.83
N MET A 46 -14.77 1.03 24.24
CA MET A 46 -14.93 0.70 22.82
C MET A 46 -16.39 0.45 22.44
N LYS A 47 -17.20 -0.11 23.35
CA LYS A 47 -18.64 -0.34 23.12
C LYS A 47 -19.47 0.95 23.11
N ARG A 48 -18.92 2.05 23.61
CA ARG A 48 -19.54 3.39 23.64
C ARG A 48 -19.17 4.23 22.42
N ILE A 49 -18.43 3.66 21.47
CA ILE A 49 -18.06 4.31 20.20
C ILE A 49 -19.07 3.91 19.12
N ILE A 50 -19.74 4.91 18.55
CA ILE A 50 -20.70 4.79 17.46
C ILE A 50 -20.06 5.38 16.19
N LEU A 51 -19.32 4.54 15.48
CA LEU A 51 -18.65 4.89 14.23
C LEU A 51 -19.18 3.98 13.11
N PRO A 52 -19.84 4.53 12.07
CA PRO A 52 -20.17 3.77 10.87
C PRO A 52 -18.94 3.05 10.33
N SER A 53 -19.09 1.77 9.97
CA SER A 53 -17.99 0.95 9.45
C SER A 53 -18.40 0.40 8.11
N LEU A 54 -17.54 0.60 7.11
CA LEU A 54 -17.69 0.09 5.76
C LEU A 54 -16.66 -1.04 5.57
N PRO A 55 -17.07 -2.31 5.71
CA PRO A 55 -16.19 -3.45 5.48
C PRO A 55 -15.78 -3.61 4.02
N VAL A 56 -16.50 -2.96 3.09
CA VAL A 56 -16.15 -2.79 1.69
C VAL A 56 -16.31 -1.30 1.42
N SER A 57 -15.19 -0.60 1.24
CA SER A 57 -15.18 0.84 0.94
C SER A 57 -15.43 1.13 -0.55
N ASP A 58 -15.81 2.36 -0.88
CA ASP A 58 -15.91 2.82 -2.28
C ASP A 58 -14.60 2.63 -3.04
N GLU A 59 -13.46 2.79 -2.34
CA GLU A 59 -12.14 2.52 -2.90
C GLU A 59 -11.97 1.05 -3.32
N GLU A 60 -12.37 0.11 -2.45
CA GLU A 60 -12.30 -1.32 -2.78
C GLU A 60 -13.22 -1.68 -3.94
N MET A 61 -14.42 -1.08 -4.00
CA MET A 61 -15.36 -1.28 -5.10
C MET A 61 -14.80 -0.73 -6.42
N ALA A 62 -14.22 0.46 -6.41
CA ALA A 62 -13.62 1.08 -7.59
C ALA A 62 -12.45 0.25 -8.11
N ARG A 63 -11.55 -0.19 -7.22
CA ARG A 63 -10.44 -1.08 -7.57
C ARG A 63 -10.91 -2.39 -8.17
N ALA A 64 -11.85 -3.07 -7.52
CA ALA A 64 -12.41 -4.33 -8.03
C ALA A 64 -13.04 -4.13 -9.42
N THR A 65 -13.75 -3.02 -9.64
CA THR A 65 -14.37 -2.71 -10.93
C THR A 65 -13.34 -2.65 -12.07
N HIS A 66 -12.22 -1.96 -11.87
CA HIS A 66 -11.16 -1.88 -12.89
C HIS A 66 -10.45 -3.23 -13.09
N GLN A 67 -10.15 -3.95 -12.02
CA GLN A 67 -9.48 -5.26 -12.09
C GLN A 67 -10.37 -6.29 -12.79
N ASP A 68 -11.64 -6.41 -12.39
CA ASP A 68 -12.61 -7.33 -12.99
C ASP A 68 -12.83 -7.02 -14.48
N LEU A 69 -12.84 -5.74 -14.85
CA LEU A 69 -12.91 -5.33 -16.25
C LEU A 69 -11.67 -5.77 -17.04
N GLY A 70 -10.47 -5.54 -16.52
CA GLY A 70 -9.22 -5.99 -17.15
C GLY A 70 -9.20 -7.49 -17.38
N GLN A 71 -9.53 -8.28 -16.35
CA GLN A 71 -9.60 -9.74 -16.41
C GLN A 71 -10.65 -10.21 -17.43
N LYS A 72 -11.84 -9.59 -17.40
CA LYS A 72 -12.93 -9.95 -18.30
C LYS A 72 -12.56 -9.74 -19.77
N LEU A 73 -11.89 -8.65 -20.10
CA LEU A 73 -11.52 -8.34 -21.49
C LEU A 73 -10.49 -9.34 -22.03
N VAL A 74 -9.48 -9.69 -21.23
CA VAL A 74 -8.46 -10.69 -21.61
C VAL A 74 -9.07 -12.07 -21.79
N ARG A 75 -9.97 -12.51 -20.89
CA ARG A 75 -10.67 -13.80 -21.02
C ARG A 75 -11.57 -13.90 -22.27
N GLN A 76 -11.83 -12.78 -22.93
CA GLN A 76 -12.60 -12.70 -24.18
C GLN A 76 -11.68 -12.46 -25.40
N GLU A 77 -10.36 -12.52 -25.24
CA GLU A 77 -9.35 -12.15 -26.24
C GLU A 77 -9.55 -10.73 -26.81
N ASN A 78 -10.21 -9.85 -26.06
CA ASN A 78 -10.55 -8.49 -26.50
C ASN A 78 -9.44 -7.49 -26.12
N TRP A 79 -8.24 -7.76 -26.62
CA TRP A 79 -7.02 -7.00 -26.33
C TRP A 79 -7.08 -5.55 -26.83
N GLY A 80 -7.69 -5.32 -28.01
CA GLY A 80 -7.89 -3.97 -28.51
C GLY A 80 -8.76 -3.09 -27.60
N ALA A 81 -9.83 -3.65 -27.02
CA ALA A 81 -10.65 -2.89 -26.07
C ALA A 81 -9.95 -2.69 -24.72
N LEU A 82 -9.13 -3.64 -24.27
CA LEU A 82 -8.31 -3.46 -23.07
C LEU A 82 -7.30 -2.33 -23.27
N ALA A 83 -6.56 -2.36 -24.39
CA ALA A 83 -5.56 -1.35 -24.71
C ALA A 83 -6.17 0.05 -24.73
N ALA A 84 -7.28 0.24 -25.46
CA ALA A 84 -7.99 1.52 -25.51
C ALA A 84 -8.48 2.00 -24.13
N ARG A 85 -8.79 1.09 -23.19
CA ARG A 85 -9.18 1.46 -21.82
C ARG A 85 -8.01 1.85 -20.94
N ILE A 86 -6.85 1.21 -21.12
CA ILE A 86 -5.62 1.59 -20.43
C ILE A 86 -5.15 2.96 -20.93
N GLU A 87 -5.10 3.14 -22.25
CA GLU A 87 -4.74 4.41 -22.91
C GLU A 87 -5.67 5.54 -22.44
N TYR A 88 -6.99 5.34 -22.50
CA TYR A 88 -7.95 6.34 -22.01
C TYR A 88 -7.79 6.65 -20.52
N ALA A 89 -7.44 5.66 -19.70
CA ALA A 89 -7.22 5.86 -18.28
C ALA A 89 -5.96 6.69 -18.01
N ASP A 90 -4.90 6.49 -18.80
CA ASP A 90 -3.71 7.34 -18.75
C ASP A 90 -4.04 8.76 -19.23
N ASP A 91 -4.61 8.93 -20.42
CA ASP A 91 -4.96 10.23 -21.00
C ASP A 91 -5.79 11.11 -20.05
N CYS A 92 -6.75 10.48 -19.35
CA CYS A 92 -7.66 11.18 -18.44
C CYS A 92 -7.18 11.20 -16.98
N ARG A 93 -6.00 10.63 -16.69
CA ARG A 93 -5.48 10.41 -15.32
C ARG A 93 -6.54 9.82 -14.39
N LEU A 94 -7.27 8.82 -14.87
CA LEU A 94 -8.36 8.21 -14.11
C LEU A 94 -7.82 7.50 -12.87
N ALA A 95 -8.37 7.87 -11.72
CA ALA A 95 -8.00 7.28 -10.45
C ALA A 95 -9.23 6.89 -9.62
N THR A 96 -9.03 5.95 -8.72
CA THR A 96 -10.00 5.59 -7.68
C THR A 96 -10.08 6.67 -6.60
N PRO A 97 -11.10 6.68 -5.71
CA PRO A 97 -11.19 7.65 -4.61
C PRO A 97 -9.96 7.72 -3.69
N GLY A 98 -9.20 6.63 -3.57
CA GLY A 98 -7.95 6.52 -2.83
C GLY A 98 -6.70 6.88 -3.63
N GLY A 99 -6.85 7.22 -4.92
CA GLY A 99 -5.76 7.66 -5.80
C GLY A 99 -5.01 6.53 -6.51
N GLU A 100 -5.59 5.33 -6.66
CA GLU A 100 -4.98 4.27 -7.47
C GLU A 100 -5.30 4.48 -8.95
N ALA A 101 -4.28 4.43 -9.81
CA ALA A 101 -4.42 4.63 -11.25
C ALA A 101 -5.24 3.50 -11.89
N ALA A 102 -6.30 3.86 -12.62
CA ALA A 102 -7.18 2.91 -13.29
C ALA A 102 -6.45 2.09 -14.36
N SER A 103 -5.48 2.69 -15.09
CA SER A 103 -4.63 2.00 -16.07
C SER A 103 -3.85 0.85 -15.44
N MET A 104 -3.23 1.09 -14.28
CA MET A 104 -2.51 0.06 -13.53
C MET A 104 -3.44 -1.03 -12.97
N LEU A 105 -4.66 -0.67 -12.56
CA LEU A 105 -5.66 -1.64 -12.07
C LEU A 105 -6.22 -2.52 -13.20
N LEU A 106 -6.46 -1.94 -14.38
CA LEU A 106 -6.84 -2.66 -15.60
C LEU A 106 -5.73 -3.65 -15.99
N ALA A 107 -4.48 -3.18 -16.03
CA ALA A 107 -3.33 -4.03 -16.33
C ALA A 107 -3.11 -5.12 -15.28
N PHE A 108 -3.44 -4.85 -14.01
CA PHE A 108 -3.41 -5.85 -12.93
C PHE A 108 -4.44 -6.95 -13.16
N GLY A 109 -5.69 -6.58 -13.45
CA GLY A 109 -6.74 -7.54 -13.77
C GLY A 109 -6.42 -8.37 -15.01
N ALA A 110 -5.85 -7.75 -16.04
CA ALA A 110 -5.51 -8.39 -17.30
C ALA A 110 -4.51 -9.56 -17.16
N ARG A 111 -3.55 -9.45 -16.23
CA ARG A 111 -2.52 -10.48 -16.01
C ARG A 111 -2.79 -11.39 -14.81
N SER A 112 -3.86 -11.15 -14.05
CA SER A 112 -4.05 -11.77 -12.74
C SER A 112 -4.10 -13.30 -12.79
N ASP A 113 -4.71 -13.87 -13.83
CA ASP A 113 -4.87 -15.33 -13.94
C ASP A 113 -3.52 -16.03 -14.16
N VAL A 114 -2.67 -15.46 -15.02
CA VAL A 114 -1.32 -15.99 -15.32
C VAL A 114 -0.41 -15.83 -14.10
N VAL A 115 -0.41 -14.66 -13.48
CA VAL A 115 0.42 -14.38 -12.30
C VAL A 115 0.00 -15.23 -11.11
N ALA A 116 -1.30 -15.36 -10.82
CA ALA A 116 -1.78 -16.18 -9.71
C ALA A 116 -1.39 -17.66 -9.88
N ALA A 117 -1.52 -18.22 -11.09
CA ALA A 117 -1.09 -19.59 -11.36
C ALA A 117 0.43 -19.78 -11.15
N ALA A 118 1.24 -18.78 -11.53
CA ALA A 118 2.67 -18.81 -11.30
C ALA A 118 3.03 -18.67 -9.81
N GLU A 119 2.37 -17.77 -9.08
CA GLU A 119 2.55 -17.59 -7.64
C GLU A 119 2.21 -18.87 -6.86
N ASP A 120 1.10 -19.52 -7.18
CA ASP A 120 0.69 -20.80 -6.56
C ASP A 120 1.73 -21.89 -6.82
N ALA A 121 2.21 -22.02 -8.06
CA ALA A 121 3.24 -23.00 -8.41
C ALA A 121 4.54 -22.76 -7.64
N ILE A 122 5.01 -21.50 -7.55
CA ILE A 122 6.21 -21.10 -6.81
C ILE A 122 6.04 -21.39 -5.31
N HIS A 123 4.86 -21.07 -4.76
CA HIS A 123 4.55 -21.31 -3.35
C HIS A 123 4.61 -22.80 -3.00
N ASP A 124 4.12 -23.65 -3.88
CA ASP A 124 4.16 -25.11 -3.74
C ASP A 124 5.55 -25.71 -4.03
N GLY A 125 6.56 -24.87 -4.32
CA GLY A 125 7.92 -25.29 -4.62
C GLY A 125 8.07 -25.94 -5.99
N THR A 126 7.12 -25.71 -6.89
CA THR A 126 7.11 -26.20 -8.27
C THR A 126 7.44 -25.10 -9.26
N PHE A 127 7.65 -25.47 -10.53
CA PHE A 127 7.87 -24.50 -11.59
C PHE A 127 6.52 -24.06 -12.19
N PRO A 128 6.30 -22.74 -12.36
CA PRO A 128 5.19 -22.25 -13.16
C PRO A 128 5.16 -22.90 -14.55
N ASP A 129 3.97 -23.30 -14.97
CA ASP A 129 3.74 -23.72 -16.35
C ASP A 129 3.95 -22.51 -17.30
N PRO A 130 4.85 -22.60 -18.29
CA PRO A 130 5.14 -21.48 -19.16
C PRO A 130 3.98 -21.12 -20.10
N ILE A 131 3.00 -22.00 -20.31
CA ILE A 131 1.90 -21.78 -21.27
C ILE A 131 1.21 -20.42 -21.05
N GLY A 132 0.99 -20.03 -19.80
CA GLY A 132 0.32 -18.76 -19.48
C GLY A 132 1.12 -17.54 -19.92
N ILE A 133 2.43 -17.51 -19.66
CA ILE A 133 3.28 -16.39 -20.05
C ILE A 133 3.62 -16.43 -21.55
N GLU A 134 3.74 -17.62 -22.14
CA GLU A 134 3.94 -17.80 -23.59
C GLU A 134 2.73 -17.31 -24.40
N ALA A 135 1.51 -17.51 -23.92
CA ALA A 135 0.31 -16.96 -24.54
C ALA A 135 0.28 -15.42 -24.52
N LEU A 136 0.72 -14.81 -23.41
CA LEU A 136 0.87 -13.35 -23.34
C LEU A 136 1.94 -12.83 -24.29
N GLU A 137 3.06 -13.55 -24.43
CA GLU A 137 4.14 -13.23 -25.38
C GLU A 137 3.70 -13.38 -26.84
N GLU A 138 2.85 -14.37 -27.15
CA GLU A 138 2.21 -14.50 -28.47
C GLU A 138 1.27 -13.33 -28.75
N MET A 139 0.40 -12.99 -27.80
CA MET A 139 -0.48 -11.83 -27.92
C MET A 139 0.29 -10.54 -28.16
N LEU A 140 1.42 -10.33 -27.46
CA LEU A 140 2.27 -9.17 -27.65
C LEU A 140 2.87 -9.11 -29.05
N ARG A 141 3.23 -10.26 -29.64
CA ARG A 141 3.69 -10.31 -31.04
C ARG A 141 2.59 -9.89 -32.01
N ASP A 142 1.35 -10.28 -31.77
CA ASP A 142 0.20 -9.90 -32.59
C ASP A 142 -0.19 -8.42 -32.43
N HIS A 143 0.16 -7.81 -31.29
CA HIS A 143 -0.10 -6.40 -30.97
C HIS A 143 1.20 -5.59 -30.88
N SER A 144 2.19 -5.91 -31.72
CA SER A 144 3.50 -5.27 -31.70
C SER A 144 3.37 -3.74 -31.81
N GLY A 145 3.98 -3.01 -30.88
CA GLY A 145 3.93 -1.54 -30.84
C GLY A 145 2.77 -0.94 -30.04
N ASN A 146 1.84 -1.75 -29.52
CA ASN A 146 0.86 -1.25 -28.56
C ASN A 146 1.45 -1.25 -27.13
N HIS A 147 1.65 -0.05 -26.56
CA HIS A 147 2.28 0.10 -25.25
C HIS A 147 1.41 -0.43 -24.10
N ALA A 148 0.09 -0.40 -24.22
CA ALA A 148 -0.81 -0.92 -23.20
C ALA A 148 -0.77 -2.47 -23.14
N CYS A 149 -0.70 -3.15 -24.27
CA CYS A 149 -0.45 -4.60 -24.31
C CYS A 149 0.95 -4.91 -23.76
N ALA A 150 1.98 -4.17 -24.19
CA ALA A 150 3.35 -4.33 -23.68
C ALA A 150 3.43 -4.17 -22.15
N LEU A 151 2.72 -3.18 -21.60
CA LEU A 151 2.60 -2.94 -20.16
C LEU A 151 2.10 -4.17 -19.41
N VAL A 152 1.02 -4.81 -19.89
CA VAL A 152 0.45 -6.00 -19.26
C VAL A 152 1.46 -7.14 -19.20
N VAL A 153 2.13 -7.43 -20.32
CA VAL A 153 3.08 -8.54 -20.41
C VAL A 153 4.36 -8.25 -19.62
N ALA A 154 4.88 -7.02 -19.68
CA ALA A 154 6.03 -6.62 -18.89
C ALA A 154 5.75 -6.72 -17.38
N LEU A 155 4.59 -6.24 -16.93
CA LEU A 155 4.20 -6.37 -15.52
C LEU A 155 3.94 -7.83 -15.11
N ALA A 156 3.50 -8.69 -16.03
CA ALA A 156 3.38 -10.13 -15.76
C ALA A 156 4.75 -10.77 -15.52
N HIS A 157 5.75 -10.47 -16.36
CA HIS A 157 7.12 -10.89 -16.12
C HIS A 157 7.67 -10.34 -14.80
N PHE A 158 7.47 -9.05 -14.53
CA PHE A 158 7.89 -8.42 -13.28
C PHE A 158 7.30 -9.15 -12.06
N ASP A 159 5.98 -9.36 -12.03
CA ASP A 159 5.31 -9.98 -10.89
C ASP A 159 5.77 -11.44 -10.67
N ILE A 160 6.00 -12.21 -11.74
CA ILE A 160 6.54 -13.58 -11.62
C ILE A 160 7.98 -13.56 -11.07
N GLY A 161 8.83 -12.66 -11.57
CA GLY A 161 10.19 -12.48 -11.03
C GLY A 161 10.18 -12.07 -9.56
N TRP A 162 9.26 -11.18 -9.20
CA TRP A 162 9.04 -10.71 -7.83
C TRP A 162 8.55 -11.83 -6.89
N ALA A 163 7.65 -12.69 -7.37
CA ALA A 163 7.15 -13.86 -6.63
C ALA A 163 8.28 -14.83 -6.28
N TRP A 164 9.17 -15.13 -7.24
CA TRP A 164 10.38 -15.91 -6.99
C TRP A 164 11.28 -15.27 -5.94
N GLN A 165 11.56 -13.97 -6.06
CA GLN A 165 12.39 -13.25 -5.09
C GLN A 165 11.79 -13.33 -3.68
N THR A 166 10.48 -13.09 -3.55
CA THR A 166 9.77 -13.16 -2.27
C THR A 166 9.82 -14.57 -1.68
N ALA A 167 9.65 -15.62 -2.50
CA ALA A 167 9.70 -16.99 -2.04
C ALA A 167 11.10 -17.41 -1.56
N ILE A 168 12.17 -16.89 -2.18
CA ILE A 168 13.56 -17.07 -1.71
C ILE A 168 13.77 -16.36 -0.37
N GLU A 169 13.36 -15.10 -0.26
CA GLU A 169 13.49 -14.32 0.99
C GLU A 169 12.71 -14.95 2.15
N ALA A 170 11.58 -15.60 1.85
CA ALA A 170 10.78 -16.35 2.81
C ALA A 170 11.33 -17.76 3.11
N GLY A 171 12.38 -18.22 2.43
CA GLY A 171 12.97 -19.55 2.58
C GLY A 171 12.12 -20.70 2.02
N GLN A 172 11.12 -20.39 1.18
CA GLN A 172 10.25 -21.37 0.53
C GLN A 172 10.94 -21.99 -0.69
N VAL A 173 11.78 -21.22 -1.36
CA VAL A 173 12.59 -21.64 -2.51
C VAL A 173 14.08 -21.53 -2.16
N PRO A 174 14.93 -22.50 -2.54
CA PRO A 174 16.37 -22.41 -2.36
C PRO A 174 17.01 -21.22 -3.10
N ASP A 175 17.90 -20.49 -2.41
CA ASP A 175 18.70 -19.41 -2.98
C ASP A 175 19.87 -19.94 -3.84
N THR A 176 19.56 -20.46 -5.03
CA THR A 176 20.58 -21.00 -5.96
C THR A 176 20.88 -20.05 -7.11
N PRO A 177 22.02 -20.24 -7.81
CA PRO A 177 22.30 -19.54 -9.06
C PRO A 177 21.20 -19.69 -10.11
N GLU A 178 20.52 -20.85 -10.19
CA GLU A 178 19.41 -21.01 -11.14
C GLU A 178 18.19 -20.17 -10.75
N SER A 179 17.81 -20.13 -9.48
CA SER A 179 16.70 -19.29 -9.00
C SER A 179 16.97 -17.80 -9.26
N LYS A 180 18.22 -17.34 -9.04
CA LYS A 180 18.64 -15.97 -9.37
C LYS A 180 18.59 -15.68 -10.87
N LEU A 181 19.01 -16.63 -11.70
CA LEU A 181 18.96 -16.49 -13.16
C LEU A 181 17.51 -16.36 -13.65
N ARG A 182 16.56 -17.09 -13.05
CA ARG A 182 15.12 -16.99 -13.38
C ARG A 182 14.55 -15.62 -13.05
N ILE A 183 14.85 -15.11 -11.86
CA ILE A 183 14.44 -13.74 -11.47
C ILE A 183 15.00 -12.74 -12.49
N ALA A 184 16.30 -12.83 -12.77
CA ALA A 184 16.96 -11.95 -13.72
C ALA A 184 16.40 -12.05 -15.14
N SER A 185 15.99 -13.24 -15.61
CA SER A 185 15.40 -13.41 -16.95
C SER A 185 14.03 -12.75 -17.05
N HIS A 186 13.20 -12.85 -16.00
CA HIS A 186 11.91 -12.18 -15.95
C HIS A 186 12.06 -10.65 -15.94
N PHE A 187 12.92 -10.11 -15.07
CA PHE A 187 13.15 -8.65 -15.03
C PHE A 187 13.77 -8.12 -16.33
N ARG A 188 14.73 -8.84 -16.92
CA ARG A 188 15.31 -8.45 -18.21
C ARG A 188 14.26 -8.46 -19.32
N ARG A 189 13.41 -9.49 -19.36
CA ARG A 189 12.36 -9.56 -20.38
C ARG A 189 11.36 -8.42 -20.25
N ALA A 190 10.95 -8.08 -19.03
CA ALA A 190 10.08 -6.94 -18.77
C ALA A 190 10.72 -5.61 -19.22
N ASP A 191 12.03 -5.44 -18.96
CA ASP A 191 12.81 -4.28 -19.43
C ASP A 191 12.86 -4.23 -20.96
N ASP A 192 13.18 -5.35 -21.62
CA ASP A 192 13.23 -5.47 -23.09
C ASP A 192 11.88 -5.15 -23.75
N ILE A 193 10.77 -5.52 -23.11
CA ILE A 193 9.40 -5.25 -23.61
C ILE A 193 9.07 -3.75 -23.51
N LEU A 194 9.50 -3.07 -22.43
CA LEU A 194 9.20 -1.65 -22.22
C LEU A 194 10.22 -0.69 -22.83
N ALA A 195 11.43 -1.16 -23.12
CA ALA A 195 12.52 -0.34 -23.68
C ALA A 195 12.15 0.46 -24.95
N PRO A 196 11.30 -0.04 -25.88
CA PRO A 196 10.90 0.73 -27.06
C PRO A 196 9.95 1.90 -26.78
N PHE A 197 9.39 2.00 -25.58
CA PHE A 197 8.32 2.95 -25.25
C PHE A 197 8.85 4.08 -24.38
N ASP A 198 8.87 5.29 -24.91
CA ASP A 198 9.11 6.50 -24.11
C ASP A 198 7.79 6.94 -23.46
N PRO A 199 7.68 6.91 -22.12
CA PRO A 199 6.43 7.24 -21.45
C PRO A 199 6.05 8.72 -21.55
N VAL A 200 7.00 9.62 -21.81
CA VAL A 200 6.73 11.05 -21.98
C VAL A 200 6.16 11.32 -23.36
N ASP A 201 6.75 10.73 -24.41
CA ASP A 201 6.22 10.86 -25.78
C ASP A 201 4.83 10.24 -25.92
N LEU A 202 4.55 9.20 -25.13
CA LEU A 202 3.25 8.53 -25.08
C LEU A 202 2.24 9.22 -24.16
N ASP A 203 2.65 10.18 -23.34
CA ASP A 203 1.87 10.72 -22.21
C ASP A 203 1.25 9.62 -21.32
N ALA A 204 2.03 8.56 -21.04
CA ALA A 204 1.57 7.35 -20.37
C ALA A 204 2.23 7.15 -18.99
N PRO A 205 1.64 7.69 -17.90
CA PRO A 205 2.12 7.47 -16.54
C PRO A 205 2.21 6.00 -16.16
N SER A 206 1.35 5.13 -16.70
CA SER A 206 1.40 3.69 -16.42
C SER A 206 2.70 3.03 -16.90
N VAL A 207 3.21 3.45 -18.06
CA VAL A 207 4.50 2.98 -18.61
C VAL A 207 5.65 3.50 -17.76
N ALA A 208 5.64 4.80 -17.39
CA ALA A 208 6.65 5.37 -16.50
C ALA A 208 6.64 4.68 -15.12
N ALA A 209 5.47 4.35 -14.59
CA ALA A 209 5.32 3.63 -13.32
C ALA A 209 5.91 2.22 -13.39
N ALA A 210 5.65 1.49 -14.49
CA ALA A 210 6.23 0.16 -14.70
C ALA A 210 7.77 0.22 -14.86
N GLN A 211 8.29 1.22 -15.58
CA GLN A 211 9.73 1.45 -15.68
C GLN A 211 10.36 1.79 -14.32
N CYS A 212 9.71 2.60 -13.48
CA CYS A 212 10.17 2.87 -12.11
C CYS A 212 10.21 1.60 -11.24
N LEU A 213 9.23 0.70 -11.38
CA LEU A 213 9.23 -0.59 -10.69
C LEU A 213 10.39 -1.47 -11.12
N LEU A 214 10.67 -1.55 -12.43
CA LEU A 214 11.78 -2.33 -12.98
C LEU A 214 13.14 -1.77 -12.55
N LEU A 215 13.33 -0.46 -12.61
CA LEU A 215 14.56 0.19 -12.13
C LEU A 215 14.82 -0.13 -10.66
N ALA A 216 13.76 -0.16 -9.85
CA ALA A 216 13.81 -0.54 -8.44
C ALA A 216 13.91 -2.05 -8.18
N ALA A 217 14.00 -2.88 -9.23
CA ALA A 217 14.37 -4.29 -9.11
C ALA A 217 15.80 -4.57 -9.58
N LEU A 218 16.49 -3.56 -10.14
CA LEU A 218 17.83 -3.66 -10.72
C LEU A 218 18.86 -2.87 -9.88
N PRO A 219 19.67 -3.53 -9.04
CA PRO A 219 20.60 -2.85 -8.11
C PRO A 219 21.55 -1.84 -8.75
N GLN A 220 21.98 -2.09 -9.99
CA GLN A 220 22.86 -1.20 -10.75
C GLN A 220 22.24 0.16 -11.14
N ALA A 221 20.91 0.30 -11.08
CA ALA A 221 20.19 1.50 -11.49
C ALA A 221 19.88 2.49 -10.35
N ARG A 222 20.42 2.27 -9.14
CA ARG A 222 20.10 3.06 -7.93
C ARG A 222 20.11 4.57 -8.12
N HIS A 223 21.07 5.08 -8.89
CA HIS A 223 21.30 6.51 -9.09
C HIS A 223 20.27 7.16 -10.03
N LYS A 224 19.42 6.36 -10.70
CA LYS A 224 18.39 6.83 -11.64
C LYS A 224 16.98 6.80 -11.04
N VAL A 225 16.80 6.24 -9.84
CA VAL A 225 15.46 6.02 -9.26
C VAL A 225 14.75 7.34 -8.99
N ALA A 226 15.45 8.34 -8.41
CA ALA A 226 14.89 9.66 -8.17
C ALA A 226 14.44 10.33 -9.49
N ASP A 227 15.33 10.43 -10.47
CA ASP A 227 15.03 11.02 -11.79
C ASP A 227 13.88 10.30 -12.53
N ALA A 228 13.74 8.99 -12.37
CA ALA A 228 12.66 8.24 -12.98
C ALA A 228 11.29 8.58 -12.35
N TYR A 229 11.24 8.62 -11.02
CA TYR A 229 10.04 9.04 -10.29
C TYR A 229 9.73 10.52 -10.49
N GLU A 230 10.75 11.35 -10.65
CA GLU A 230 10.60 12.75 -11.01
C GLU A 230 9.77 12.90 -12.29
N ARG A 231 10.18 12.20 -13.36
CA ARG A 231 9.44 12.20 -14.64
C ARG A 231 8.03 11.63 -14.50
N LEU A 232 7.87 10.56 -13.71
CA LEU A 232 6.55 9.97 -13.46
C LEU A 232 5.61 10.96 -12.74
N ILE A 233 6.12 11.68 -11.74
CA ILE A 233 5.35 12.68 -10.99
C ILE A 233 5.06 13.90 -11.87
N ASP A 234 5.96 14.28 -12.78
CA ASP A 234 5.66 15.31 -13.78
C ASP A 234 4.51 14.92 -14.72
N LEU A 235 4.45 13.65 -15.12
CA LEU A 235 3.38 13.13 -15.98
C LEU A 235 2.03 13.04 -15.25
N ASP A 236 2.03 12.65 -13.97
CA ASP A 236 0.81 12.56 -13.15
C ASP A 236 1.02 13.11 -11.74
N PRO A 237 0.97 14.45 -11.58
CA PRO A 237 1.28 15.10 -10.31
C PRO A 237 0.14 15.03 -9.28
N ASP A 238 -1.08 14.61 -9.65
CA ASP A 238 -2.20 14.41 -8.70
C ASP A 238 -2.16 13.01 -8.06
N SER A 239 -1.27 12.11 -8.49
CA SER A 239 -1.19 10.76 -7.94
C SER A 239 -0.31 10.70 -6.67
N PRO A 240 -0.91 10.55 -5.46
CA PRO A 240 -0.14 10.37 -4.24
C PRO A 240 0.63 9.05 -4.23
N ARG A 241 0.22 8.08 -5.06
CA ARG A 241 0.81 6.74 -5.10
C ARG A 241 2.26 6.79 -5.58
N TYR A 242 2.57 7.63 -6.56
CA TYR A 242 3.92 7.75 -7.11
C TYR A 242 4.86 8.46 -6.13
N MET A 243 4.37 9.50 -5.44
CA MET A 243 5.11 10.18 -4.37
C MET A 243 5.44 9.22 -3.21
N ARG A 244 4.45 8.44 -2.77
CA ARG A 244 4.65 7.40 -1.75
C ARG A 244 5.68 6.36 -2.17
N ALA A 245 5.61 5.90 -3.42
CA ALA A 245 6.53 4.89 -3.95
C ALA A 245 7.97 5.41 -4.07
N LEU A 246 8.16 6.67 -4.45
CA LEU A 246 9.45 7.36 -4.41
C LEU A 246 10.08 7.28 -3.01
N GLY A 247 9.33 7.68 -1.98
CA GLY A 247 9.84 7.66 -0.61
C GLY A 247 10.25 6.28 -0.11
N GLN A 248 9.47 5.24 -0.45
CA GLN A 248 9.83 3.86 -0.14
C GLN A 248 11.13 3.43 -0.82
N HIS A 249 11.31 3.77 -2.10
CA HIS A 249 12.47 3.34 -2.87
C HIS A 249 13.76 4.12 -2.53
N LEU A 250 13.63 5.28 -1.89
CA LEU A 250 14.76 6.05 -1.36
C LEU A 250 15.22 5.63 0.05
N LEU A 251 14.59 4.63 0.67
CA LEU A 251 15.07 4.10 1.96
C LEU A 251 16.46 3.44 1.83
N PRO A 252 17.28 3.42 2.91
CA PRO A 252 18.61 2.79 2.89
C PRO A 252 18.62 1.30 2.56
N ALA A 253 17.56 0.58 2.95
CA ALA A 253 17.38 -0.83 2.61
C ALA A 253 17.01 -1.05 1.12
N GLN A 254 16.87 0.03 0.34
CA GLN A 254 16.48 0.02 -1.06
C GLN A 254 17.59 0.70 -1.89
N PHE A 255 17.34 1.87 -2.47
CA PHE A 255 18.24 2.50 -3.46
C PHE A 255 18.87 3.82 -3.01
N GLY A 256 18.36 4.41 -1.91
CA GLY A 256 18.74 5.75 -1.47
C GLY A 256 19.32 5.78 -0.06
N ASP A 257 19.28 6.96 0.53
CA ASP A 257 19.59 7.22 1.93
C ASP A 257 18.65 8.31 2.48
N TYR A 258 18.71 8.55 3.79
CA TYR A 258 17.81 9.51 4.42
C TYR A 258 18.02 10.96 3.94
N GLN A 259 19.24 11.32 3.50
CA GLN A 259 19.52 12.65 2.99
C GLN A 259 18.89 12.83 1.61
N GLN A 260 19.03 11.84 0.73
CA GLN A 260 18.39 11.83 -0.57
C GLN A 260 16.86 11.86 -0.42
N LEU A 261 16.29 11.07 0.50
CA LEU A 261 14.86 11.10 0.81
C LEU A 261 14.37 12.51 1.17
N GLU A 262 15.07 13.21 2.06
CA GLU A 262 14.68 14.57 2.48
C GLU A 262 14.78 15.58 1.33
N ILE A 263 15.86 15.50 0.53
CA ILE A 263 16.04 16.37 -0.64
C ILE A 263 14.91 16.16 -1.65
N GLU A 264 14.62 14.90 -1.99
CA GLU A 264 13.60 14.59 -2.99
C GLU A 264 12.18 14.86 -2.50
N ALA A 265 11.90 14.67 -1.20
CA ALA A 265 10.62 15.07 -0.62
C ALA A 265 10.37 16.57 -0.75
N ARG A 266 11.39 17.41 -0.49
CA ARG A 266 11.29 18.86 -0.65
C ARG A 266 11.18 19.29 -2.11
N ARG A 267 11.95 18.67 -3.01
CA ARG A 267 11.85 18.92 -4.46
C ARG A 267 10.47 18.57 -5.00
N THR A 268 9.92 17.43 -4.58
CA THR A 268 8.57 16.98 -4.96
C THR A 268 7.51 17.97 -4.48
N ALA A 269 7.63 18.45 -3.23
CA ALA A 269 6.74 19.48 -2.70
C ALA A 269 6.85 20.82 -3.44
N ALA A 270 8.05 21.28 -3.77
CA ALA A 270 8.25 22.51 -4.53
C ALA A 270 7.66 22.40 -5.95
N ARG A 271 7.88 21.26 -6.61
CA ARG A 271 7.38 20.96 -7.96
C ARG A 271 5.86 20.90 -8.04
N THR A 272 5.22 20.34 -7.02
CA THR A 272 3.77 20.10 -7.00
C THR A 272 3.03 21.07 -6.07
N GLY A 273 3.66 22.17 -5.68
CA GLY A 273 3.15 23.10 -4.67
C GLY A 273 1.78 23.70 -5.00
N ASP A 274 1.50 23.95 -6.28
CA ASP A 274 0.19 24.46 -6.71
C ASP A 274 -0.93 23.45 -6.44
N LEU A 275 -0.64 22.15 -6.61
CA LEU A 275 -1.57 21.05 -6.45
C LEU A 275 -1.68 20.60 -5.00
N TRP A 276 -0.57 20.50 -4.28
CA TRP A 276 -0.51 19.86 -2.97
C TRP A 276 -0.07 20.76 -1.82
N GLY A 277 0.43 21.98 -2.08
CA GLY A 277 1.15 22.73 -1.05
C GLY A 277 2.31 21.90 -0.48
N ALA A 278 2.34 21.74 0.84
CA ALA A 278 3.28 20.85 1.52
C ALA A 278 2.90 19.36 1.42
N GLY A 279 1.71 19.02 0.90
CA GLY A 279 1.16 17.66 0.89
C GLY A 279 2.04 16.61 0.20
N ALA A 280 2.73 16.97 -0.86
CA ALA A 280 3.65 16.05 -1.53
C ALA A 280 4.85 15.64 -0.65
N TYR A 281 5.32 16.52 0.23
CA TYR A 281 6.33 16.16 1.24
C TYR A 281 5.81 15.05 2.15
N THR A 282 4.58 15.21 2.64
CA THR A 282 3.89 14.23 3.49
C THR A 282 3.69 12.91 2.74
N TRP A 283 3.28 12.93 1.47
CA TRP A 283 3.11 11.71 0.69
C TRP A 283 4.41 10.94 0.49
N VAL A 284 5.52 11.62 0.16
CA VAL A 284 6.83 10.99 0.04
C VAL A 284 7.25 10.34 1.38
N TYR A 285 7.05 11.03 2.50
CA TYR A 285 7.46 10.51 3.80
C TYR A 285 6.55 9.44 4.40
N LEU A 286 5.26 9.39 4.03
CA LEU A 286 4.24 8.60 4.73
C LEU A 286 4.63 7.13 4.88
N ASP A 287 4.90 6.46 3.76
CA ASP A 287 5.25 5.04 3.80
C ASP A 287 6.70 4.82 4.26
N ALA A 288 7.60 5.77 4.03
CA ALA A 288 8.98 5.71 4.51
C ALA A 288 9.03 5.68 6.04
N LEU A 289 8.26 6.55 6.70
CA LEU A 289 8.10 6.62 8.16
C LEU A 289 7.49 5.35 8.75
N ALA A 290 6.50 4.77 8.06
CA ALA A 290 5.89 3.52 8.49
C ALA A 290 6.86 2.33 8.41
N GLN A 291 7.80 2.34 7.45
CA GLN A 291 8.70 1.22 7.21
C GLN A 291 10.03 1.29 7.96
N ASP A 292 10.59 2.48 8.17
CA ASP A 292 11.94 2.64 8.70
C ASP A 292 12.00 3.77 9.74
N ASP A 293 12.31 3.40 10.99
CA ASP A 293 12.45 4.32 12.11
C ASP A 293 13.54 5.38 11.91
N GLY A 294 14.58 5.10 11.12
CA GLY A 294 15.66 6.06 10.90
C GLY A 294 15.20 7.35 10.21
N THR A 295 14.10 7.28 9.46
CA THR A 295 13.49 8.44 8.79
C THR A 295 12.96 9.48 9.79
N LEU A 296 12.60 9.09 11.02
CA LEU A 296 12.13 10.00 12.08
C LEU A 296 13.18 11.02 12.51
N SER A 297 14.47 10.72 12.30
CA SER A 297 15.56 11.65 12.59
C SER A 297 15.74 12.71 11.50
N SER A 298 15.18 12.47 10.30
CA SER A 298 15.38 13.32 9.12
C SER A 298 14.15 14.13 8.76
N VAL A 299 12.95 13.62 9.04
CA VAL A 299 11.69 14.31 8.75
C VAL A 299 11.59 15.64 9.50
N ASP A 300 11.07 16.65 8.83
CA ASP A 300 10.58 17.89 9.44
C ASP A 300 9.12 17.68 9.89
N PRO A 301 8.85 17.49 11.19
CA PRO A 301 7.49 17.21 11.65
C PRO A 301 6.57 18.42 11.48
N GLY A 302 7.09 19.66 11.45
CA GLY A 302 6.27 20.84 11.22
C GLY A 302 5.74 20.85 9.79
N TYR A 303 6.64 20.67 8.83
CA TYR A 303 6.30 20.65 7.41
C TYR A 303 5.44 19.43 7.03
N PHE A 304 5.68 18.27 7.64
CA PHE A 304 4.82 17.10 7.47
C PHE A 304 3.37 17.34 7.93
N ILE A 305 3.20 18.02 9.09
CA ILE A 305 1.86 18.32 9.63
C ILE A 305 1.14 19.38 8.80
N GLU A 306 1.88 20.36 8.27
CA GLU A 306 1.34 21.31 7.28
C GLU A 306 0.85 20.57 6.03
N GLY A 307 1.66 19.66 5.48
CA GLY A 307 1.26 18.85 4.32
C GLY A 307 0.07 17.94 4.60
N LEU A 308 -0.04 17.39 5.83
CA LEU A 308 -1.23 16.64 6.24
C LEU A 308 -2.50 17.49 6.18
N LYS A 309 -2.42 18.76 6.60
CA LYS A 309 -3.54 19.71 6.52
C LYS A 309 -3.86 20.09 5.07
N ASP A 310 -2.85 20.30 4.24
CA ASP A 310 -3.06 20.61 2.81
C ASP A 310 -3.74 19.45 2.08
N ILE A 311 -3.32 18.21 2.34
CA ILE A 311 -3.95 17.01 1.79
C ILE A 311 -5.44 16.97 2.16
N LEU A 312 -5.78 17.09 3.44
CA LEU A 312 -7.17 17.02 3.90
C LEU A 312 -8.00 18.27 3.53
N GLY A 313 -7.33 19.40 3.28
CA GLY A 313 -7.95 20.58 2.69
C GLY A 313 -8.45 20.33 1.27
N ARG A 314 -7.80 19.44 0.53
CA ARG A 314 -8.03 19.19 -0.90
C ARG A 314 -8.78 17.88 -1.20
N LYS A 315 -8.39 16.79 -0.52
CA LYS A 315 -8.94 15.44 -0.66
C LYS A 315 -9.56 15.00 0.66
N ARG A 316 -10.89 15.01 0.73
CA ARG A 316 -11.68 14.69 1.94
C ARG A 316 -12.31 13.30 1.91
N GLU A 317 -11.93 12.50 0.91
CA GLU A 317 -12.36 11.12 0.77
C GLU A 317 -12.01 10.34 2.04
N GLN A 318 -12.98 9.61 2.57
CA GLN A 318 -12.81 8.90 3.84
C GLN A 318 -11.73 7.81 3.77
N HIS A 319 -11.40 7.32 2.57
CA HIS A 319 -10.24 6.45 2.37
C HIS A 319 -8.93 7.15 2.80
N ILE A 320 -8.69 8.37 2.32
CA ILE A 320 -7.49 9.16 2.62
C ILE A 320 -7.46 9.52 4.11
N VAL A 321 -8.59 9.92 4.68
CA VAL A 321 -8.71 10.19 6.12
C VAL A 321 -8.34 8.95 6.94
N ASN A 322 -8.86 7.77 6.58
CA ASN A 322 -8.53 6.52 7.28
C ASN A 322 -7.04 6.18 7.13
N VAL A 323 -6.42 6.38 5.97
CA VAL A 323 -4.97 6.16 5.75
C VAL A 323 -4.14 7.04 6.69
N MET A 324 -4.42 8.35 6.71
CA MET A 324 -3.68 9.29 7.55
C MET A 324 -3.90 9.05 9.04
N THR A 325 -5.13 8.74 9.42
CA THR A 325 -5.50 8.46 10.82
C THR A 325 -4.83 7.19 11.29
N ALA A 326 -4.91 6.10 10.52
CA ALA A 326 -4.27 4.84 10.88
C ALA A 326 -2.74 4.98 10.96
N PHE A 327 -2.14 5.77 10.06
CA PHE A 327 -0.72 6.10 10.13
C PHE A 327 -0.36 6.82 11.45
N CYS A 328 -1.05 7.91 11.80
CA CYS A 328 -0.74 8.67 13.02
C CYS A 328 -1.03 7.85 14.29
N ALA A 329 -2.13 7.09 14.30
CA ALA A 329 -2.57 6.33 15.46
C ALA A 329 -1.72 5.08 15.70
N ILE A 330 -1.39 4.34 14.64
CA ILE A 330 -0.74 3.03 14.74
C ILE A 330 0.75 3.13 14.41
N ALA A 331 1.10 3.56 13.20
CA ALA A 331 2.50 3.55 12.75
C ALA A 331 3.36 4.49 13.61
N MET A 332 2.80 5.64 13.97
CA MET A 332 3.43 6.60 14.88
C MET A 332 3.06 6.38 16.34
N GLY A 333 2.37 5.30 16.72
CA GLY A 333 1.95 5.03 18.10
C GLY A 333 3.14 4.84 19.08
N PRO A 334 2.92 5.02 20.40
CA PRO A 334 3.97 4.88 21.42
C PRO A 334 4.44 3.42 21.62
N ASP A 335 3.65 2.44 21.17
CA ASP A 335 3.94 1.01 21.32
C ASP A 335 4.96 0.48 20.28
N ARG A 336 5.61 1.37 19.52
CA ARG A 336 6.65 1.00 18.56
C ARG A 336 7.84 0.43 19.33
N ALA A 337 8.23 -0.81 19.02
CA ALA A 337 9.19 -1.59 19.80
C ALA A 337 10.65 -1.10 19.72
N SER A 338 10.95 -0.08 18.92
CA SER A 338 12.29 0.43 18.67
C SER A 338 12.74 1.47 19.70
N GLN A 339 14.01 1.39 20.10
CA GLN A 339 14.64 2.43 20.91
C GLN A 339 14.97 3.63 20.03
N LEU A 340 14.08 4.62 20.02
CA LEU A 340 14.26 5.86 19.26
C LEU A 340 15.21 6.82 19.99
N THR A 341 15.95 7.62 19.21
CA THR A 341 16.71 8.76 19.74
C THR A 341 15.75 9.84 20.26
N GLY A 342 16.24 10.76 21.10
CA GLY A 342 15.38 11.81 21.66
C GLY A 342 14.70 12.70 20.59
N THR A 343 15.41 12.99 19.49
CA THR A 343 14.87 13.76 18.36
C THR A 343 13.85 12.94 17.55
N ALA A 344 14.16 11.69 17.24
CA ALA A 344 13.25 10.80 16.52
C ALA A 344 11.95 10.55 17.31
N GLU A 345 12.05 10.35 18.62
CA GLU A 345 10.89 10.20 19.51
C GLU A 345 10.07 11.49 19.59
N GLN A 346 10.71 12.67 19.56
CA GLN A 346 9.99 13.94 19.51
C GLN A 346 9.22 14.10 18.19
N SER A 347 9.85 13.78 17.06
CA SER A 347 9.17 13.79 15.75
C SER A 347 7.99 12.82 15.75
N ARG A 348 8.20 11.57 16.18
CA ARG A 348 7.13 10.55 16.28
C ARG A 348 5.96 11.05 17.13
N ARG A 349 6.23 11.62 18.31
CA ARG A 349 5.18 12.18 19.19
C ARG A 349 4.35 13.25 18.48
N LYS A 350 4.99 14.23 17.84
CA LYS A 350 4.27 15.28 17.10
C LYS A 350 3.35 14.72 16.02
N LEU A 351 3.82 13.69 15.29
CA LEU A 351 3.00 13.03 14.27
C LEU A 351 1.85 12.23 14.90
N HIS A 352 2.11 11.53 16.00
CA HIS A 352 1.08 10.81 16.76
C HIS A 352 0.01 11.74 17.33
N ASP A 353 0.39 12.91 17.84
CA ASP A 353 -0.50 13.89 18.46
C ASP A 353 -1.56 14.44 17.46
N CYS A 354 -1.33 14.28 16.15
CA CYS A 354 -2.33 14.59 15.12
C CYS A 354 -3.54 13.65 15.14
N THR A 355 -3.46 12.49 15.80
CA THR A 355 -4.52 11.47 15.86
C THR A 355 -5.83 12.05 16.39
N GLY A 356 -5.78 12.83 17.46
CA GLY A 356 -6.98 13.44 18.06
C GLY A 356 -7.74 14.32 17.06
N TRP A 357 -7.04 15.23 16.40
CA TRP A 357 -7.59 16.13 15.39
C TRP A 357 -8.16 15.37 14.17
N LEU A 358 -7.43 14.36 13.67
CA LEU A 358 -7.89 13.54 12.56
C LEU A 358 -9.19 12.79 12.90
N LEU A 359 -9.25 12.21 14.10
CA LEU A 359 -10.43 11.51 14.58
C LEU A 359 -11.61 12.45 14.79
N SER A 360 -11.41 13.58 15.47
CA SER A 360 -12.51 14.47 15.84
C SER A 360 -13.10 15.23 14.66
N ASP A 361 -12.24 15.69 13.74
CA ASP A 361 -12.62 16.68 12.72
C ASP A 361 -12.84 16.07 11.34
N HIS A 362 -12.21 14.93 11.03
CA HIS A 362 -12.17 14.39 9.67
C HIS A 362 -12.76 12.99 9.53
N LEU A 363 -12.63 12.13 10.54
CA LEU A 363 -13.14 10.75 10.46
C LEU A 363 -14.67 10.75 10.59
N GLN A 364 -15.34 10.16 9.60
CA GLN A 364 -16.80 10.06 9.54
C GLN A 364 -17.24 8.60 9.45
N GLU A 365 -16.41 7.78 8.81
CA GLU A 365 -16.61 6.36 8.67
C GLU A 365 -15.30 5.59 8.78
N LEU A 366 -15.39 4.34 9.20
CA LEU A 366 -14.27 3.44 9.37
C LEU A 366 -14.11 2.53 8.15
N HIS A 367 -12.89 2.47 7.62
CA HIS A 367 -12.47 1.50 6.60
C HIS A 367 -11.52 0.48 7.25
N PRO A 368 -12.02 -0.67 7.76
CA PRO A 368 -11.24 -1.53 8.65
C PRO A 368 -9.97 -2.10 8.02
N LEU A 369 -9.95 -2.32 6.71
CA LEU A 369 -8.78 -2.93 6.07
C LEU A 369 -7.53 -2.03 6.14
N ILE A 370 -7.69 -0.70 6.05
CA ILE A 370 -6.59 0.25 6.20
C ILE A 370 -5.94 0.10 7.58
N TRP A 371 -6.77 0.08 8.63
CA TRP A 371 -6.30 -0.07 10.01
C TRP A 371 -5.63 -1.41 10.25
N SER A 372 -6.11 -2.49 9.61
CA SER A 372 -5.46 -3.79 9.69
C SER A 372 -4.10 -3.80 8.98
N GLN A 373 -3.97 -3.08 7.87
CA GLN A 373 -2.74 -2.97 7.10
C GLN A 373 -1.66 -2.19 7.86
N ALA A 374 -2.04 -1.14 8.57
CA ALA A 374 -1.11 -0.36 9.41
C ALA A 374 -0.49 -1.20 10.56
N LEU A 375 -1.10 -2.32 10.93
CA LEU A 375 -0.57 -3.25 11.95
C LEU A 375 0.39 -4.30 11.38
N LEU A 376 0.46 -4.46 10.05
CA LEU A 376 1.30 -5.49 9.45
C LEU A 376 2.74 -4.99 9.37
N PRO A 377 3.73 -5.82 9.76
CA PRO A 377 5.13 -5.45 9.64
C PRO A 377 5.50 -5.22 8.17
N PRO A 378 6.40 -4.26 7.88
CA PRO A 378 6.99 -4.09 6.55
C PRO A 378 7.69 -5.38 6.12
N ARG A 379 7.49 -5.81 4.86
CA ARG A 379 8.29 -6.86 4.19
C ARG A 379 8.30 -8.26 4.84
N LEU A 380 7.28 -8.64 5.60
CA LEU A 380 7.10 -10.04 6.00
C LEU A 380 5.67 -10.46 5.70
N THR A 381 5.47 -11.29 4.67
CA THR A 381 4.18 -11.93 4.46
C THR A 381 4.33 -13.45 4.57
N PRO A 382 4.02 -14.04 5.74
CA PRO A 382 3.33 -15.33 5.73
C PRO A 382 2.02 -15.21 4.95
N ALA A 383 1.34 -16.34 4.72
CA ALA A 383 -0.04 -16.34 4.22
C ALA A 383 -0.89 -15.33 5.02
N LEU A 384 -1.46 -14.34 4.32
CA LEU A 384 -2.25 -13.31 4.97
C LEU A 384 -3.48 -13.94 5.65
N PRO A 385 -3.90 -13.43 6.82
CA PRO A 385 -5.15 -13.87 7.42
C PRO A 385 -6.33 -13.67 6.46
N SER A 386 -7.40 -14.45 6.64
CA SER A 386 -8.62 -14.28 5.84
C SER A 386 -9.14 -12.83 5.86
N ARG A 387 -9.77 -12.37 4.78
CA ARG A 387 -10.36 -11.01 4.69
C ARG A 387 -11.23 -10.67 5.90
N ARG A 388 -12.07 -11.61 6.34
CA ARG A 388 -12.92 -11.45 7.53
C ARG A 388 -12.10 -11.19 8.80
N ALA A 389 -10.98 -11.90 8.97
CA ALA A 389 -10.10 -11.71 10.12
C ALA A 389 -9.42 -10.33 10.08
N LEU A 390 -9.02 -9.86 8.89
CA LEU A 390 -8.43 -8.53 8.70
C LEU A 390 -9.44 -7.41 9.00
N ILE A 391 -10.69 -7.55 8.54
CA ILE A 391 -11.77 -6.61 8.88
C ILE A 391 -11.99 -6.53 10.38
N THR A 392 -12.11 -7.69 11.05
CA THR A 392 -12.31 -7.72 12.51
C THR A 392 -11.12 -7.08 13.24
N LYS A 393 -9.89 -7.44 12.87
CA LYS A 393 -8.66 -6.93 13.50
C LYS A 393 -8.53 -5.43 13.31
N GLY A 394 -8.76 -4.94 12.09
CA GLY A 394 -8.69 -3.51 11.78
C GLY A 394 -9.76 -2.71 12.50
N ARG A 395 -10.99 -3.23 12.59
CA ARG A 395 -12.05 -2.59 13.38
C ARG A 395 -11.67 -2.50 14.86
N GLN A 396 -11.16 -3.59 15.42
CA GLN A 396 -10.74 -3.63 16.81
C GLN A 396 -9.61 -2.61 17.07
N ALA A 397 -8.61 -2.54 16.20
CA ALA A 397 -7.50 -1.60 16.34
C ALA A 397 -7.95 -0.14 16.26
N ALA A 398 -8.86 0.19 15.33
CA ALA A 398 -9.42 1.54 15.22
C ALA A 398 -10.18 1.96 16.47
N LEU A 399 -11.11 1.11 16.94
CA LEU A 399 -11.89 1.40 18.14
C LEU A 399 -11.00 1.48 19.39
N HIS A 400 -9.96 0.66 19.48
CA HIS A 400 -8.99 0.74 20.57
C HIS A 400 -8.21 2.06 20.55
N ALA A 401 -7.75 2.51 19.37
CA ALA A 401 -7.08 3.80 19.22
C ALA A 401 -7.99 4.97 19.60
N ILE A 402 -9.26 4.95 19.17
CA ILE A 402 -10.25 5.97 19.53
C ILE A 402 -10.53 5.95 21.04
N ALA A 403 -10.70 4.77 21.63
CA ALA A 403 -10.95 4.63 23.07
C ALA A 403 -9.77 5.14 23.91
N LEU A 404 -8.53 4.89 23.47
CA LEU A 404 -7.34 5.45 24.11
C LEU A 404 -7.29 6.97 23.98
N GLN A 405 -7.55 7.50 22.79
CA GLN A 405 -7.48 8.93 22.50
C GLN A 405 -8.50 9.76 23.29
N PHE A 406 -9.71 9.22 23.46
CA PHE A 406 -10.84 9.90 24.10
C PHE A 406 -11.28 9.22 25.41
N ALA A 407 -10.34 8.57 26.09
CA ALA A 407 -10.62 7.84 27.32
C ALA A 407 -11.28 8.72 28.39
N ASP A 408 -10.83 9.97 28.53
CA ASP A 408 -11.36 10.92 29.50
C ASP A 408 -12.78 11.38 29.12
N ASP A 409 -13.07 11.54 27.82
CA ASP A 409 -14.40 11.92 27.33
C ASP A 409 -15.45 10.80 27.46
N ILE A 410 -15.02 9.54 27.57
CA ILE A 410 -15.91 8.37 27.71
C ILE A 410 -15.96 7.85 29.15
N ALA A 411 -15.06 8.33 30.03
CA ALA A 411 -14.89 7.83 31.39
C ALA A 411 -16.17 7.93 32.25
N ASP A 412 -17.01 8.95 32.02
CA ASP A 412 -18.23 9.18 32.80
C ASP A 412 -19.46 8.35 32.35
N GLY A 413 -19.32 7.49 31.35
CA GLY A 413 -20.44 6.72 30.81
C GLY A 413 -20.95 7.20 29.46
N SER A 414 -20.54 8.39 29.01
CA SER A 414 -20.98 8.97 27.74
C SER A 414 -20.53 8.16 26.54
N SER A 415 -21.27 8.27 25.43
CA SER A 415 -20.89 7.68 24.14
C SER A 415 -20.28 8.74 23.21
N ILE A 416 -19.41 8.32 22.31
CA ILE A 416 -18.90 9.15 21.22
C ILE A 416 -19.51 8.64 19.91
N ALA A 417 -20.05 9.54 19.11
CA ALA A 417 -20.62 9.24 17.81
C ALA A 417 -19.94 10.06 16.70
N PHE A 418 -19.88 9.48 15.50
CA PHE A 418 -19.27 10.07 14.32
C PHE A 418 -20.31 10.27 13.23
N SER A 419 -20.26 11.41 12.56
CA SER A 419 -21.14 11.76 11.44
C SER A 419 -20.40 12.60 10.41
N SER A 420 -21.06 12.97 9.32
CA SER A 420 -20.52 13.92 8.34
C SER A 420 -20.20 15.31 8.93
N SER A 421 -20.76 15.65 10.08
CA SER A 421 -20.47 16.89 10.82
C SER A 421 -19.30 16.77 11.80
N GLY A 422 -18.62 15.62 11.83
CA GLY A 422 -17.54 15.31 12.76
C GLY A 422 -18.00 14.53 13.99
N MET A 423 -17.10 14.44 14.97
CA MET A 423 -17.30 13.73 16.22
C MET A 423 -18.14 14.54 17.21
N TYR A 424 -19.09 13.88 17.89
CA TYR A 424 -19.89 14.49 18.95
C TYR A 424 -20.17 13.51 20.08
N ARG A 425 -20.47 14.05 21.26
CA ARG A 425 -20.72 13.29 22.49
C ARG A 425 -22.21 13.11 22.73
N LEU A 426 -22.59 11.91 23.14
CA LEU A 426 -23.93 11.56 23.58
C LEU A 426 -23.91 11.30 25.09
N PRO A 427 -24.81 11.93 25.88
CA PRO A 427 -24.84 11.73 27.32
C PRO A 427 -25.14 10.27 27.70
N ALA A 428 -24.67 9.86 28.87
CA ALA A 428 -25.00 8.55 29.43
C ALA A 428 -26.52 8.43 29.63
N LEU A 429 -27.10 7.30 29.20
CA LEU A 429 -28.52 6.97 29.36
C LEU A 429 -28.86 6.55 30.79
#